data_AF-A0A534Q981-F1
#
_entry.id   AF-A0A534Q981-F1
#
_cell.length_a   1.000
_cell.length_b   1.000
_cell.length_c   1.000
_cell.angle_alpha   90.00
_cell.angle_beta   90.00
_cell.angle_gamma   90.00
#
_symmetry.space_group_name_H-M   'P 1'
#
loop_
_entity.id
_entity.type
_entity.pdbx_description
1 polymer ?
#
loop_
_entity_poly.entity_id
_entity_poly.type
_entity_poly.pdbx_seq_one_letter_code
_entity_poly.pdbx_strand_id
1 'polypeptide(L)' 'FTTYLLGHWVRDLGALGLEEAVRLLTGVPAERYGIRGRGRLAPGYAADLVLFDPARVATRPTEMVYDLPRGQRRLLQRAD' A
#
# COMPACT_ATOMS: atom_id res chain seq x y z
N PHE A 1 -5.05 3.98 -2.29
CA PHE A 1 -3.81 4.68 -2.71
C PHE A 1 -2.67 3.70 -3.01
N THR A 2 -2.09 3.01 -2.02
CA THR A 2 -0.96 2.05 -2.18
C THR A 2 -1.26 0.92 -3.17
N THR A 3 -2.39 0.24 -3.01
CA THR A 3 -2.82 -0.83 -3.93
C THR A 3 -3.05 -0.31 -5.35
N TYR A 4 -3.54 0.92 -5.50
CA TYR A 4 -3.72 1.55 -6.82
C TYR A 4 -2.38 1.84 -7.48
N LEU A 5 -1.37 2.26 -6.72
CA LEU A 5 -0.01 2.44 -7.23
C LEU A 5 0.56 1.13 -7.79
N LEU A 6 0.41 0.02 -7.07
CA LEU A 6 0.91 -1.29 -7.51
C LEU A 6 0.12 -1.86 -8.70
N GLY A 7 -1.21 -1.76 -8.70
CA GLY A 7 -2.03 -2.27 -9.80
C GLY A 7 -1.95 -1.39 -11.04
N HIS A 8 -2.29 -0.12 -10.92
CA HIS A 8 -2.45 0.77 -12.06
C HIS A 8 -1.11 1.32 -12.57
N TRP A 9 -0.31 1.92 -11.69
CA TRP A 9 0.90 2.64 -12.12
C TRP A 9 2.07 1.71 -12.42
N VAL A 10 2.20 0.60 -11.69
CA VAL A 10 3.25 -0.40 -11.91
C VAL A 10 2.82 -1.43 -12.96
N ARG A 11 1.76 -2.21 -12.71
CA ARG A 11 1.37 -3.30 -13.62
C ARG A 11 0.73 -2.80 -14.92
N ASP A 12 -0.31 -1.97 -14.85
CA ASP A 12 -1.10 -1.63 -16.03
C ASP A 12 -0.40 -0.62 -16.96
N LEU A 13 0.24 0.41 -16.38
CA LEU A 13 0.89 1.47 -17.14
C LEU A 13 2.41 1.29 -17.30
N GLY A 14 3.05 0.45 -16.48
CA GLY A 14 4.51 0.27 -16.51
C GLY A 14 5.30 1.56 -16.22
N ALA A 15 4.69 2.55 -15.57
CA ALA A 15 5.28 3.86 -15.33
C ALA A 15 6.38 3.83 -14.25
N LEU A 16 6.35 2.82 -13.38
CA LEU A 16 7.33 2.58 -12.32
C LEU A 16 7.66 1.09 -12.24
N GLY A 17 8.92 0.76 -11.95
CA GLY A 17 9.31 -0.60 -11.58
C GLY A 17 8.72 -1.01 -10.23
N LEU A 18 8.49 -2.31 -10.04
CA LEU A 18 7.88 -2.85 -8.82
C LEU A 18 8.74 -2.55 -7.58
N GLU A 19 10.05 -2.74 -7.67
CA GLU A 19 11.00 -2.51 -6.59
C GLU A 19 11.04 -1.04 -6.18
N GLU A 20 10.99 -0.12 -7.15
CA GLU A 20 10.96 1.31 -6.89
C GLU A 20 9.64 1.72 -6.22
N ALA A 21 8.51 1.20 -6.70
CA ALA A 21 7.22 1.38 -6.07
C ALA A 21 7.21 0.87 -4.62
N VAL A 22 7.73 -0.33 -4.37
CA VAL A 22 7.86 -0.89 -3.02
C VAL A 22 8.74 0.02 -2.16
N ARG A 23 9.88 0.50 -2.67
CA ARG A 23 10.78 1.42 -1.95
C ARG A 23 10.09 2.74 -1.60
N LEU A 24 9.32 3.32 -2.53
CA LEU A 24 8.55 4.55 -2.31
C LEU A 24 7.46 4.38 -1.25
N LEU A 25 6.88 3.18 -1.15
CA LEU A 25 5.82 2.87 -0.17
C LEU A 25 6.36 2.41 1.19
N THR A 26 7.64 2.05 1.30
CA THR A 26 8.22 1.45 2.52
C THR A 26 9.44 2.22 3.04
N GLY A 27 10.60 2.06 2.39
CA GLY A 27 11.87 2.64 2.83
C GLY A 27 11.88 4.17 2.84
N VAL A 28 11.35 4.80 1.78
CA VAL A 28 11.30 6.27 1.67
C VAL A 28 10.54 6.93 2.83
N PRO A 29 9.30 6.54 3.17
CA PRO A 29 8.61 7.11 4.32
C PRO A 29 9.32 6.76 5.64
N ALA A 30 9.84 5.54 5.81
CA ALA A 30 10.57 5.18 7.02
C ALA A 30 11.80 6.08 7.25
N GLU A 31 12.57 6.37 6.20
CA GLU A 31 13.71 7.28 6.23
C GLU A 31 13.29 8.73 6.49
N ARG A 32 12.31 9.24 5.74
CA ARG A 32 11.86 10.63 5.87
C ARG A 32 11.24 10.95 7.22
N TYR A 33 10.56 10.00 7.83
CA TYR A 33 9.90 10.18 9.13
C TYR A 33 10.72 9.64 10.32
N GLY A 34 11.95 9.16 10.08
CA GLY A 34 12.83 8.67 11.15
C GLY A 34 12.33 7.40 11.85
N ILE A 35 11.54 6.57 11.16
CA ILE A 35 10.99 5.32 11.69
C ILE A 35 12.07 4.23 11.64
N ARG A 36 12.92 4.21 12.66
CA ARG A 36 14.07 3.31 12.76
C ARG A 36 13.63 1.84 12.84
N GLY A 37 14.37 0.96 12.17
CA GLY A 37 14.13 -0.48 12.19
C GLY A 37 12.87 -0.93 11.45
N ARG A 38 12.33 -0.12 10.53
CA ARG A 38 11.17 -0.45 9.68
C ARG A 38 11.40 -0.09 8.21
N GLY A 39 10.50 -0.53 7.33
CA GLY A 39 10.50 -0.20 5.90
C GLY A 39 11.53 -0.95 5.06
N ARG A 40 12.21 -1.97 5.61
CA ARG A 40 13.16 -2.84 4.91
C ARG A 40 13.07 -4.27 5.45
N LEU A 41 13.34 -5.24 4.57
CA LEU A 41 13.48 -6.64 4.95
C LEU A 41 14.94 -6.91 5.34
N ALA A 42 15.22 -6.88 6.64
CA ALA A 42 16.56 -7.11 7.16
C ALA A 42 16.52 -7.71 8.58
N PRO A 43 17.53 -8.51 8.98
CA PRO A 43 17.66 -8.96 10.36
C PRO A 43 17.64 -7.79 11.34
N GLY A 44 16.92 -7.96 12.46
CA GLY A 44 16.77 -6.94 13.50
C GLY A 44 15.75 -5.82 13.20
N TYR A 45 15.11 -5.83 12.02
CA TYR A 45 13.99 -4.93 11.71
C TYR A 45 12.66 -5.56 12.15
N ALA A 46 11.64 -4.72 12.33
CA ALA A 46 10.29 -5.18 12.61
C ALA A 46 9.76 -6.05 11.45
N ALA A 47 9.00 -7.09 11.79
CA ALA A 47 8.40 -8.01 10.82
C ALA A 47 7.11 -7.46 10.17
N ASP A 48 7.16 -6.20 9.71
CA ASP A 48 6.05 -5.56 8.98
C ASP A 48 6.07 -6.04 7.52
N LEU A 49 5.39 -7.15 7.24
CA LEU A 49 5.42 -7.81 5.93
C LEU A 49 4.07 -7.77 5.24
N VAL A 50 4.09 -7.63 3.91
CA VAL A 50 2.92 -7.77 3.05
C VAL A 50 3.26 -8.73 1.92
N LEU A 51 2.47 -9.79 1.77
CA LEU A 51 2.52 -10.69 0.63
C LEU A 51 1.39 -10.34 -0.33
N PHE A 52 1.71 -10.17 -1.60
CA PHE A 52 0.73 -9.90 -2.65
C PHE A 52 1.18 -10.52 -3.98
N ASP A 53 0.22 -10.80 -4.85
CA ASP A 53 0.48 -11.24 -6.22
C ASP A 53 0.59 -10.00 -7.14
N PRO A 54 1.76 -9.72 -7.73
CA PRO A 54 1.95 -8.54 -8.57
C PRO A 54 1.10 -8.58 -9.86
N ALA A 55 0.67 -9.76 -10.31
CA ALA A 55 -0.21 -9.89 -11.46
C ALA A 55 -1.67 -9.55 -11.13
N ARG A 56 -2.09 -9.67 -9.86
CA ARG A 56 -3.50 -9.62 -9.47
C ARG A 56 -3.87 -8.45 -8.56
N VAL A 57 -2.92 -7.87 -7.83
CA VAL A 57 -3.18 -6.78 -6.87
C VAL A 57 -3.97 -5.65 -7.51
N ALA A 58 -5.11 -5.30 -6.92
CA ALA A 58 -6.00 -4.28 -7.48
C ALA A 58 -6.85 -3.61 -6.41
N THR A 59 -7.25 -2.36 -6.66
CA THR A 59 -8.28 -1.70 -5.86
C THR A 59 -9.66 -1.96 -6.42
N ARG A 60 -10.63 -2.18 -5.55
CA ARG A 60 -12.05 -2.11 -5.89
C ARG A 60 -12.52 -0.67 -6.06
N PRO A 61 -13.70 -0.44 -6.67
CA PRO A 61 -14.34 0.86 -6.67
C PRO A 61 -14.50 1.42 -5.24
N THR A 62 -14.45 2.74 -5.12
CA THR A 62 -14.69 3.42 -3.83
C THR A 62 -16.17 3.39 -3.50
N GLU A 63 -16.51 2.97 -2.29
CA GLU A 63 -17.88 2.84 -1.79
C GLU A 63 -18.12 3.81 -0.62
N MET A 64 -19.35 4.32 -0.50
CA MET A 64 -19.80 5.04 0.70
C MET A 64 -20.42 4.03 1.67
N VAL A 65 -19.85 3.89 2.86
CA VAL A 65 -20.34 2.98 3.90
C VAL A 65 -20.74 3.77 5.16
N TYR A 66 -21.71 3.25 5.92
CA TYR A 66 -22.30 3.89 7.10
C TYR A 66 -22.03 3.08 8.39
N ASP A 67 -20.76 2.75 8.62
CA ASP A 67 -20.31 1.79 9.65
C ASP A 67 -19.54 2.44 10.81
N LEU A 68 -19.49 3.77 10.88
CA LEU A 68 -18.87 4.51 11.99
C LEU A 68 -19.85 4.75 13.16
N PRO A 69 -19.34 5.08 14.37
CA PRO A 69 -20.18 5.39 15.52
C PRO A 69 -21.27 6.42 15.20
N ARG A 70 -22.50 6.15 15.66
CA ARG A 70 -23.72 6.91 15.34
C ARG A 70 -24.15 6.84 13.86
N GLY A 71 -23.76 5.80 13.12
CA GLY A 71 -24.16 5.62 11.72
C GLY A 71 -23.53 6.62 10.76
N GLN A 72 -22.36 7.17 11.11
CA GLN A 72 -21.65 8.12 10.28
C GLN A 72 -21.06 7.45 9.03
N ARG A 73 -20.86 8.25 7.97
CA ARG A 73 -20.37 7.79 6.68
C ARG A 73 -18.84 7.86 6.56
N ARG A 74 -18.24 6.91 5.84
CA ARG A 74 -16.85 7.01 5.34
C ARG A 74 -16.74 6.45 3.93
N LEU A 75 -15.72 6.93 3.21
CA LEU A 75 -15.31 6.32 1.94
C LEU A 75 -14.44 5.11 2.24
N LEU A 76 -14.77 3.97 1.62
CA LEU A 76 -14.00 2.74 1.72
C LEU A 76 -13.55 2.30 0.33
N GLN A 77 -12.25 2.08 0.18
CA GLN A 77 -11.68 1.45 -1.01
C GLN A 77 -11.03 0.13 -0.59
N ARG A 78 -11.60 -0.98 -1.06
CA ARG A 78 -11.09 -2.33 -0.75
C ARG A 78 -9.99 -2.72 -1.73
N ALA A 79 -9.21 -3.73 -1.37
CA ALA A 79 -8.19 -4.33 -2.22
C ALA A 79 -8.54 -5.81 -2.49
N ASP A 80 -8.10 -6.30 -3.66
CA ASP A 80 -8.10 -7.70 -4.08
C ASP A 80 -6.68 -8.27 -4.09
#